data_AF-A0A8X6LRC4-F1
#
_entry.id   AF-A0A8X6LRC4-F1
#
_cell.length_a   1.000
_cell.length_b   1.000
_cell.length_c   1.000
_cell.angle_alpha   90.00
_cell.angle_beta   90.00
_cell.angle_gamma   90.00
#
_symmetry.space_group_name_H-M   'P 1'
#
loop_
_entity.id
_entity.type
_entity.pdbx_description
1 polymer ?
#
loop_
_entity_poly.entity_id
_entity_poly.type
_entity_poly.pdbx_seq_one_letter_code
_entity_poly.pdbx_strand_id
1 'polypeptide(L)'
;MSSILSGAGANAATAFKGLYDLWFDEDGNKTQYLKTLEEEGIDLTNMSSILHGVGANATKAFKGLYDLWFDEGGNKTQYLKTLEEEGIDLTNMSSILHGVGANATKAFKGLYDLWFDEDGNKTQYLKTLEEEGISLTNMSNILHGVGTNAATAFKNLYNLWFDVKGNKTQHLKILEEKEIDLTNMSSILGGSGTNIATAFKDLYDLWLDEEGNKTQCLKTLDKEGVSLTNMSNILGGAGANAATAFKNLYYLWFGEEGNKTQYLKTLEKEGINLANISSILHGVGTNAVTAFKDLYGLWFDEEGNKTQYLKTLEEKG
;
A
#
# COMPACT_ATOMS: atom_id res chain seq x y z
N MET A 1 -10.05 -17.37 13.40
CA MET A 1 -10.08 -18.84 13.32
C MET A 1 -11.04 -19.38 12.25
N SER A 2 -12.24 -18.79 12.08
CA SER A 2 -13.26 -19.31 11.13
C SER A 2 -12.82 -19.29 9.65
N SER A 3 -11.88 -18.42 9.24
CA SER A 3 -11.43 -18.38 7.84
C SER A 3 -10.35 -19.41 7.48
N ILE A 4 -9.47 -19.80 8.41
CA ILE A 4 -8.38 -20.75 8.11
C ILE A 4 -8.95 -22.13 7.75
N LEU A 5 -9.95 -22.58 8.51
CA LEU A 5 -10.58 -23.89 8.35
C LEU A 5 -11.67 -23.92 7.25
N SER A 6 -11.88 -22.80 6.54
CA SER A 6 -12.81 -22.76 5.41
C SER A 6 -12.39 -23.79 4.36
N GLY A 7 -13.33 -24.62 3.91
CA GLY A 7 -13.07 -25.70 2.96
C GLY A 7 -12.47 -26.98 3.57
N ALA A 8 -12.34 -27.10 4.89
CA ALA A 8 -11.81 -28.33 5.52
C ALA A 8 -12.72 -29.56 5.39
N GLY A 9 -14.04 -29.36 5.24
CA GLY A 9 -15.01 -30.43 5.02
C GLY A 9 -14.94 -31.55 6.08
N ALA A 10 -14.87 -32.80 5.64
CA ALA A 10 -14.78 -33.96 6.52
C ALA A 10 -13.52 -33.95 7.44
N ASN A 11 -12.49 -33.19 7.09
CA ASN A 11 -11.25 -33.09 7.87
C ASN A 11 -11.28 -31.91 8.88
N ALA A 12 -12.40 -31.21 9.03
CA ALA A 12 -12.50 -30.02 9.89
C ALA A 12 -12.10 -30.30 11.35
N ALA A 13 -12.53 -31.44 11.92
CA ALA A 13 -12.19 -31.81 13.30
C ALA A 13 -10.68 -32.03 13.47
N THR A 14 -10.04 -32.74 12.53
CA THR A 14 -8.60 -32.98 12.55
C THR A 14 -7.80 -31.70 12.37
N ALA A 15 -8.19 -30.84 11.42
CA ALA A 15 -7.51 -29.57 11.18
C ALA A 15 -7.67 -28.59 12.35
N PHE A 16 -8.86 -28.53 12.95
CA PHE A 16 -9.10 -27.75 14.17
C PHE A 16 -8.21 -28.25 15.32
N LYS A 17 -8.23 -29.56 15.60
CA LYS A 17 -7.42 -30.14 16.67
C LYS A 17 -5.93 -29.86 16.44
N GLY A 18 -5.43 -30.05 15.22
CA GLY A 18 -4.02 -29.81 14.92
C GLY A 18 -3.59 -28.34 15.07
N LEU A 19 -4.45 -27.36 14.74
CA LEU A 19 -4.18 -25.95 15.05
C LEU A 19 -4.28 -25.67 16.55
N TYR A 20 -5.27 -26.24 17.22
CA TYR A 20 -5.44 -26.10 18.65
C TYR A 20 -4.19 -26.59 19.38
N ASP A 21 -3.72 -27.81 19.11
CA ASP A 21 -2.53 -28.39 19.73
C ASP A 21 -1.24 -27.58 19.44
N LEU A 22 -1.22 -26.80 18.36
CA LEU A 22 -0.12 -25.88 18.07
C LEU A 22 -0.19 -24.59 18.89
N TRP A 23 -1.39 -24.09 19.19
CA TRP A 23 -1.59 -22.80 19.85
C TRP A 23 -1.82 -22.90 21.36
N PHE A 24 -2.37 -24.02 21.81
CA PHE A 24 -2.79 -24.27 23.18
C PHE A 24 -2.33 -25.66 23.63
N ASP A 25 -1.92 -25.77 24.89
CA ASP A 25 -1.68 -27.05 25.54
C ASP A 25 -2.99 -27.73 25.98
N GLU A 26 -2.88 -28.90 26.63
CA GLU A 26 -4.04 -29.68 27.09
C GLU A 26 -4.88 -28.93 28.14
N ASP A 27 -4.26 -28.03 28.91
CA ASP A 27 -4.91 -27.19 29.92
C ASP A 27 -5.48 -25.89 29.32
N GLY A 28 -5.24 -25.63 28.03
CA GLY A 28 -5.71 -24.43 27.33
C GLY A 28 -4.78 -23.22 27.46
N ASN A 29 -3.56 -23.38 27.99
CA ASN A 29 -2.58 -22.30 28.04
C ASN A 29 -1.91 -22.12 26.69
N LYS A 30 -1.54 -20.87 26.35
CA LYS A 30 -0.81 -20.57 25.11
C LYS A 30 0.53 -21.30 25.08
N THR A 31 0.76 -22.03 23.99
CA THR A 31 2.05 -22.62 23.68
C THR A 31 3.06 -21.53 23.33
N GLN A 32 4.33 -21.94 23.16
CA GLN A 32 5.39 -21.05 22.68
C GLN A 32 5.07 -20.44 21.32
N TYR A 33 4.47 -21.19 20.39
CA TYR A 33 4.12 -20.67 19.06
C TYR A 33 3.28 -19.39 19.13
N LEU A 34 2.21 -19.42 19.92
CA LEU A 34 1.31 -18.28 20.04
C LEU A 34 1.92 -17.14 20.86
N LYS A 35 2.67 -17.45 21.92
CA LYS A 35 3.38 -16.44 22.72
C LYS A 35 4.37 -15.64 21.87
N THR A 36 5.21 -16.33 21.10
CA THR A 36 6.20 -15.69 20.21
C THR A 36 5.52 -14.82 19.15
N LEU A 37 4.42 -15.27 18.54
CA LEU A 37 3.68 -14.45 17.57
C LEU A 37 3.15 -13.17 18.22
N GLU A 38 2.55 -13.26 19.40
CA GLU A 38 1.99 -12.11 20.11
C GLU A 38 3.07 -11.12 20.57
N GLU A 39 4.23 -11.62 21.01
CA GLU A 39 5.40 -10.80 21.35
C GLU A 39 5.90 -9.99 20.14
N GLU A 40 5.76 -10.54 18.93
CA GLU A 40 6.11 -9.88 17.67
C GLU A 40 4.93 -9.15 17.00
N GLY A 41 3.86 -8.89 17.75
CA GLY A 41 2.71 -8.09 17.28
C GLY A 41 1.78 -8.82 16.30
N ILE A 42 1.89 -10.15 16.18
CA ILE A 42 1.04 -10.98 15.32
C ILE A 42 0.01 -11.72 16.15
N ASP A 43 -1.26 -11.42 15.92
CA ASP A 43 -2.36 -12.12 16.55
C ASP A 43 -2.94 -13.22 15.64
N LEU A 44 -3.93 -13.94 16.17
CA LEU A 44 -4.64 -14.95 15.39
C LEU A 44 -5.45 -14.35 14.23
N THR A 45 -5.77 -13.06 14.24
CA THR A 45 -6.45 -12.36 13.14
C THR A 45 -5.49 -12.20 11.96
N ASN A 46 -4.26 -11.75 12.20
CA ASN A 46 -3.19 -11.70 11.20
C ASN A 46 -2.94 -13.08 10.59
N MET A 47 -2.82 -14.12 11.41
CA MET A 47 -2.66 -15.49 10.91
C MET A 47 -3.89 -15.99 10.14
N SER A 48 -5.09 -15.65 10.58
CA SER A 48 -6.35 -16.00 9.90
C SER A 48 -6.52 -15.28 8.57
N SER A 49 -5.93 -14.09 8.45
CA SER A 49 -5.84 -13.29 7.24
C SER A 49 -4.88 -13.93 6.21
N ILE A 50 -3.66 -14.30 6.63
CA ILE A 50 -2.67 -14.92 5.73
C ILE A 50 -3.13 -16.31 5.30
N LEU A 51 -3.53 -17.14 6.27
CA LEU A 51 -3.88 -18.55 6.07
C LEU A 51 -5.36 -18.75 5.72
N HIS A 52 -6.00 -17.74 5.10
CA HIS A 52 -7.39 -17.83 4.69
C HIS A 52 -7.63 -19.03 3.75
N GLY A 53 -8.65 -19.84 4.03
CA GLY A 53 -9.09 -20.91 3.13
C GLY A 53 -8.14 -22.09 2.98
N VAL A 54 -7.17 -22.28 3.90
CA VAL A 54 -6.25 -23.44 3.85
C VAL A 54 -7.00 -24.77 4.04
N GLY A 55 -8.05 -24.77 4.86
CA GLY A 55 -8.87 -25.94 5.14
C GLY A 55 -8.09 -27.06 5.83
N ALA A 56 -8.12 -28.26 5.25
CA ALA A 56 -7.55 -29.47 5.85
C ALA A 56 -6.03 -29.40 6.12
N ASN A 57 -5.30 -28.52 5.43
CA ASN A 57 -3.84 -28.40 5.54
C ASN A 57 -3.38 -27.34 6.55
N ALA A 58 -4.29 -26.82 7.40
CA ALA A 58 -4.04 -25.65 8.22
C ALA A 58 -2.81 -25.77 9.13
N THR A 59 -2.66 -26.90 9.83
CA THR A 59 -1.51 -27.18 10.70
C THR A 59 -0.19 -27.11 9.94
N LYS A 60 -0.13 -27.70 8.74
CA LYS A 60 1.07 -27.70 7.91
C LYS A 60 1.41 -26.30 7.41
N ALA A 61 0.41 -25.54 6.97
CA ALA A 61 0.61 -24.18 6.47
C ALA A 61 1.03 -23.22 7.58
N PHE A 62 0.43 -23.34 8.77
CA PHE A 62 0.85 -22.58 9.96
C PHE A 62 2.31 -22.89 10.31
N LYS A 63 2.65 -24.17 10.49
CA LYS A 63 4.00 -24.56 10.90
C LYS A 63 5.04 -24.15 9.88
N GLY A 64 4.77 -24.35 8.59
CA GLY A 64 5.68 -23.95 7.52
C GLY A 64 5.88 -22.44 7.39
N LEU A 65 4.91 -21.61 7.78
CA LEU A 65 5.10 -20.15 7.83
C LEU A 65 5.82 -19.73 9.11
N TYR A 66 5.45 -20.32 10.25
CA TYR A 66 6.13 -20.08 11.53
C TYR A 66 7.62 -20.40 11.44
N ASP A 67 7.98 -21.54 10.84
CA ASP A 67 9.38 -21.99 10.71
C ASP A 67 10.23 -21.12 9.77
N LEU A 68 9.59 -20.26 8.95
CA LEU A 68 10.30 -19.22 8.21
C LEU A 68 10.63 -18.02 9.10
N TRP A 69 9.81 -17.72 10.10
CA TRP A 69 9.97 -16.55 10.96
C TRP A 69 10.74 -16.87 12.24
N PHE A 70 10.54 -18.06 12.79
CA PHE A 70 11.07 -18.47 14.09
C PHE A 70 11.65 -19.89 14.03
N ASP A 71 12.69 -20.14 14.84
CA ASP A 71 13.20 -21.48 15.08
C ASP A 71 12.35 -22.26 16.11
N GLU A 72 12.72 -23.50 16.40
CA GLU A 72 12.01 -24.33 17.40
C GLU A 72 12.02 -23.72 18.81
N GLY A 73 13.01 -22.88 19.11
CA GLY A 73 13.15 -22.13 20.36
C GLY A 73 12.42 -20.79 20.34
N GLY A 74 11.65 -20.47 19.29
CA GLY A 74 10.94 -19.21 19.15
C GLY A 74 11.84 -18.01 18.87
N ASN A 75 13.12 -18.22 18.55
CA ASN A 75 14.01 -17.12 18.18
C ASN A 75 13.81 -16.77 16.71
N LYS A 76 13.93 -15.48 16.37
CA LYS A 76 13.88 -15.02 14.98
C LYS A 76 14.91 -15.73 14.11
N THR A 77 14.45 -16.28 13.00
CA THR A 77 15.33 -16.81 11.96
C THR A 77 16.10 -15.68 11.28
N GLN A 78 17.06 -16.03 10.43
CA GLN A 78 17.75 -15.06 9.59
C GLN A 78 16.78 -14.29 8.68
N TYR A 79 15.75 -14.95 8.15
CA TYR A 79 14.75 -14.30 7.28
C TYR A 79 14.10 -13.10 7.96
N LEU A 80 13.65 -13.26 9.20
CA LEU A 80 12.97 -12.18 9.92
C LEU A 80 13.96 -11.09 10.35
N LYS A 81 15.15 -11.47 10.82
CA LYS A 81 16.20 -10.50 11.20
C LYS A 81 16.56 -9.57 10.05
N THR A 82 16.80 -10.13 8.87
CA THR A 82 17.16 -9.36 7.66
C THR A 82 16.02 -8.46 7.18
N LEU A 83 14.76 -8.90 7.30
CA LEU A 83 13.61 -8.05 7.01
C LEU A 83 13.52 -6.86 7.99
N GLU A 84 13.70 -7.11 9.27
CA GLU A 84 13.63 -6.07 10.31
C GLU A 84 14.74 -5.03 10.19
N GLU A 85 15.96 -5.46 9.81
CA GLU A 85 17.07 -4.57 9.48
C GLU A 85 16.73 -3.58 8.36
N GLU A 86 15.84 -3.98 7.44
CA GLU A 86 15.32 -3.15 6.34
C GLU A 86 13.97 -2.49 6.65
N GLY A 87 13.55 -2.48 7.92
CA GLY A 87 12.32 -1.83 8.37
C GLY A 87 11.04 -2.54 7.96
N ILE A 88 11.11 -3.85 7.68
CA ILE A 88 9.95 -4.71 7.41
C ILE A 88 9.68 -5.60 8.60
N ASP A 89 8.56 -5.35 9.27
CA ASP A 89 8.08 -6.20 10.36
C ASP A 89 7.09 -7.27 9.88
N LEU A 90 6.62 -8.11 10.80
CA LEU A 90 5.62 -9.13 10.47
C LEU A 90 4.25 -8.52 10.13
N THR A 91 3.93 -7.29 10.55
CA THR A 91 2.69 -6.61 10.17
C THR A 91 2.71 -6.24 8.69
N ASN A 92 3.82 -5.69 8.21
CA ASN A 92 4.08 -5.45 6.79
C ASN A 92 3.95 -6.76 5.99
N MET A 93 4.61 -7.82 6.45
CA MET A 93 4.58 -9.10 5.76
C MET A 93 3.18 -9.75 5.80
N SER A 94 2.46 -9.65 6.91
CA SER A 94 1.08 -10.13 7.06
C SER A 94 0.13 -9.43 6.08
N SER A 95 0.33 -8.12 5.89
CA SER A 95 -0.39 -7.32 4.93
C SER A 95 -0.13 -7.73 3.48
N ILE A 96 1.14 -7.98 3.10
CA ILE A 96 1.48 -8.45 1.76
C ILE A 96 0.90 -9.85 1.52
N LEU A 97 1.00 -10.74 2.51
CA LEU A 97 0.57 -12.13 2.43
C LEU A 97 -0.92 -12.34 2.72
N HIS A 98 -1.72 -11.27 2.76
CA HIS A 98 -3.16 -11.38 2.96
C HIS A 98 -3.80 -12.33 1.95
N GLY A 99 -4.59 -13.29 2.42
CA GLY A 99 -5.36 -14.20 1.59
C GLY A 99 -4.57 -15.26 0.81
N VAL A 100 -3.27 -15.46 1.10
CA VAL A 100 -2.43 -16.44 0.35
C VAL A 100 -2.88 -17.89 0.60
N GLY A 101 -3.34 -18.19 1.81
CA GLY A 101 -3.74 -19.52 2.23
C GLY A 101 -2.57 -20.50 2.24
N ALA A 102 -2.76 -21.65 1.59
CA ALA A 102 -1.82 -22.78 1.67
C ALA A 102 -0.45 -22.50 1.03
N ASN A 103 -0.34 -21.43 0.23
CA ASN A 103 0.88 -21.02 -0.45
C ASN A 103 1.72 -20.02 0.34
N ALA A 104 1.37 -19.70 1.60
CA ALA A 104 1.99 -18.61 2.37
C ALA A 104 3.52 -18.70 2.42
N THR A 105 4.05 -19.89 2.76
CA THR A 105 5.50 -20.17 2.76
C THR A 105 6.15 -19.90 1.40
N LYS A 106 5.51 -20.34 0.31
CA LYS A 106 6.04 -20.15 -1.05
C LYS A 106 6.01 -18.68 -1.47
N ALA A 107 4.93 -17.97 -1.14
CA ALA A 107 4.79 -16.54 -1.46
C ALA A 107 5.80 -15.70 -0.66
N PHE A 108 5.96 -15.98 0.64
CA PHE A 108 6.99 -15.35 1.48
C PHE A 108 8.37 -15.57 0.88
N LYS A 109 8.76 -16.84 0.68
CA LYS A 109 10.10 -17.19 0.20
C LYS A 109 10.37 -16.60 -1.18
N GLY A 110 9.40 -16.69 -2.09
CA GLY A 110 9.53 -16.14 -3.43
C GLY A 110 9.68 -14.61 -3.45
N LEU A 111 9.11 -13.88 -2.49
CA LEU A 111 9.33 -12.44 -2.36
C LEU A 111 10.66 -12.14 -1.67
N TYR A 112 10.98 -12.86 -0.59
CA TYR A 112 12.25 -12.75 0.12
C TYR A 112 13.43 -12.95 -0.83
N ASP A 113 13.40 -13.98 -1.68
CA ASP A 113 14.48 -14.31 -2.63
C ASP A 113 14.65 -13.26 -3.74
N LEU A 114 13.72 -12.29 -3.85
CA LEU A 114 13.89 -11.13 -4.72
C LEU A 114 14.58 -9.99 -3.99
N TRP A 115 14.44 -9.88 -2.69
CA TRP A 115 15.06 -8.81 -1.90
C TRP A 115 16.43 -9.23 -1.37
N PHE A 116 16.58 -10.49 -0.99
CA PHE A 116 17.78 -11.03 -0.36
C PHE A 116 18.20 -12.36 -0.99
N ASP A 117 19.50 -12.66 -0.96
CA ASP A 117 20.03 -13.97 -1.32
C ASP A 117 19.94 -14.97 -0.14
N GLU A 118 20.46 -16.18 -0.33
CA GLU A 118 20.43 -17.25 0.68
C GLU A 118 21.22 -16.89 1.95
N ASP A 119 22.21 -16.02 1.83
CA ASP A 119 23.03 -15.52 2.93
C ASP A 119 22.44 -14.24 3.56
N GLY A 120 21.26 -13.79 3.11
CA GLY A 120 20.59 -12.59 3.60
C GLY A 120 21.17 -11.28 3.05
N ASN A 121 22.05 -11.32 2.06
CA ASN A 121 22.56 -10.10 1.44
C ASN A 121 21.54 -9.54 0.44
N LYS A 122 21.46 -8.21 0.35
CA LYS A 122 20.59 -7.54 -0.64
C LYS A 122 20.92 -7.99 -2.06
N THR A 123 19.90 -8.41 -2.80
CA THR A 123 20.02 -8.69 -4.23
C THR A 123 20.21 -7.38 -5.01
N GLN A 124 20.45 -7.52 -6.31
CA GLN A 124 20.46 -6.36 -7.21
C GLN A 124 19.14 -5.59 -7.24
N TYR A 125 17.99 -6.28 -7.11
CA TYR A 125 16.68 -5.63 -7.11
C TYR A 125 16.58 -4.60 -5.98
N LEU A 126 16.93 -5.02 -4.75
CA LEU A 126 16.83 -4.16 -3.59
C LEU A 126 17.87 -3.03 -3.63
N LYS A 127 19.11 -3.32 -4.02
CA LYS A 127 20.16 -2.29 -4.19
C LYS A 127 19.74 -1.18 -5.15
N THR A 128 19.17 -1.55 -6.29
CA THR A 128 18.73 -0.58 -7.31
C THR A 128 17.55 0.27 -6.82
N LEU A 129 16.61 -0.32 -6.06
CA LEU A 129 15.51 0.44 -5.45
C LEU A 129 16.02 1.47 -4.44
N GLU A 130 16.97 1.09 -3.59
CA GLU A 130 17.56 1.97 -2.57
C GLU A 130 18.37 3.12 -3.18
N GLU A 131 19.11 2.86 -4.27
CA GLU A 131 19.81 3.89 -5.04
C GLU A 131 18.85 4.98 -5.57
N GLU A 132 17.60 4.61 -5.84
CA GLU A 132 16.52 5.52 -6.25
C GLU A 132 15.64 6.02 -5.09
N GLY A 133 16.06 5.79 -3.85
CA GLY A 133 15.35 6.26 -2.66
C GLY A 133 14.04 5.53 -2.35
N ILE A 134 13.80 4.36 -2.95
CA ILE A 134 12.62 3.54 -2.72
C ILE A 134 12.94 2.50 -1.64
N SER A 135 12.42 2.70 -0.43
CA SER A 135 12.60 1.75 0.67
C SER A 135 11.72 0.50 0.52
N LEU A 136 12.06 -0.59 1.23
CA LEU A 136 11.15 -1.72 1.33
C LEU A 136 9.83 -1.36 2.00
N THR A 137 9.79 -0.39 2.93
CA THR A 137 8.53 0.09 3.51
C THR A 137 7.62 0.70 2.43
N ASN A 138 8.19 1.47 1.48
CA ASN A 138 7.42 1.95 0.33
C ASN A 138 6.90 0.77 -0.49
N MET A 139 7.77 -0.19 -0.81
CA MET A 139 7.39 -1.37 -1.59
C MET A 139 6.31 -2.22 -0.89
N SER A 140 6.39 -2.38 0.43
CA SER A 140 5.40 -3.10 1.22
C SER A 140 4.03 -2.42 1.16
N ASN A 141 3.98 -1.09 1.17
CA ASN A 141 2.73 -0.35 1.03
C ASN A 141 2.10 -0.58 -0.35
N ILE A 142 2.90 -0.60 -1.42
CA ILE A 142 2.39 -0.86 -2.77
C ILE A 142 1.95 -2.33 -2.91
N LEU A 143 2.70 -3.27 -2.32
CA LEU A 143 2.40 -4.71 -2.32
C LEU A 143 1.34 -5.15 -1.30
N HIS A 144 0.76 -4.21 -0.56
CA HIS A 144 -0.32 -4.48 0.38
C HIS A 144 -1.45 -5.28 -0.31
N GLY A 145 -1.82 -6.43 0.25
CA GLY A 145 -2.94 -7.24 -0.23
C GLY A 145 -2.69 -8.01 -1.53
N VAL A 146 -1.47 -8.07 -2.06
CA VAL A 146 -1.18 -8.82 -3.31
C VAL A 146 -1.34 -10.34 -3.11
N GLY A 147 -0.98 -10.83 -1.92
CA GLY A 147 -1.03 -12.23 -1.57
C GLY A 147 -0.11 -13.11 -2.43
N THR A 148 -0.67 -14.18 -3.00
CA THR A 148 0.10 -15.25 -3.68
C THR A 148 1.01 -14.74 -4.81
N ASN A 149 0.65 -13.61 -5.41
CA ASN A 149 1.35 -13.04 -6.56
C ASN A 149 2.38 -11.96 -6.20
N ALA A 150 2.72 -11.77 -4.91
CA ALA A 150 3.58 -10.68 -4.45
C ALA A 150 4.90 -10.58 -5.22
N ALA A 151 5.60 -11.70 -5.40
CA ALA A 151 6.85 -11.77 -6.15
C ALA A 151 6.69 -11.38 -7.63
N THR A 152 5.60 -11.80 -8.27
CA THR A 152 5.30 -11.46 -9.67
C THR A 152 4.93 -9.99 -9.80
N ALA A 153 4.10 -9.47 -8.90
CA ALA A 153 3.69 -8.07 -8.86
C ALA A 153 4.91 -7.14 -8.65
N PHE A 154 5.78 -7.50 -7.70
CA PHE A 154 7.07 -6.82 -7.49
C PHE A 154 7.90 -6.78 -8.77
N LYS A 155 8.13 -7.94 -9.42
CA LYS A 155 8.91 -8.00 -10.65
C LYS A 155 8.31 -7.18 -11.78
N ASN A 156 6.99 -7.22 -11.95
CA ASN A 156 6.32 -6.48 -13.01
C ASN A 156 6.46 -4.97 -12.79
N LEU A 157 6.31 -4.49 -11.55
CA LEU A 157 6.56 -3.08 -11.24
C LEU A 157 8.03 -2.71 -11.40
N TYR A 158 8.94 -3.52 -10.86
CA TYR A 158 10.37 -3.31 -11.00
C TYR A 158 10.77 -3.20 -12.48
N ASN A 159 10.25 -4.07 -13.34
CA ASN A 159 10.55 -4.07 -14.77
C ASN A 159 9.97 -2.86 -15.54
N LEU A 160 9.04 -2.11 -14.94
CA LEU A 160 8.59 -0.82 -15.48
C LEU A 160 9.60 0.28 -15.18
N TRP A 161 10.32 0.19 -14.06
CA TRP A 161 11.28 1.18 -13.59
C TRP A 161 12.71 0.89 -14.03
N PHE A 162 13.10 -0.39 -14.05
CA PHE A 162 14.45 -0.85 -14.34
C PHE A 162 14.44 -2.01 -15.34
N ASP A 163 15.51 -2.14 -16.11
CA ASP A 163 15.76 -3.32 -16.93
C ASP A 163 16.34 -4.47 -16.09
N VAL A 164 16.56 -5.63 -16.73
CA VAL A 164 17.09 -6.84 -16.08
C VAL A 164 18.50 -6.64 -15.52
N LYS A 165 19.23 -5.60 -15.95
CA LYS A 165 20.55 -5.22 -15.45
C LYS A 165 20.48 -4.08 -14.42
N GLY A 166 19.29 -3.67 -13.99
CA GLY A 166 19.10 -2.57 -13.04
C GLY A 166 19.23 -1.17 -13.65
N ASN A 167 19.33 -1.02 -14.97
CA ASN A 167 19.35 0.31 -15.57
C ASN A 167 17.94 0.88 -15.64
N LYS A 168 17.79 2.18 -15.37
CA LYS A 168 16.51 2.88 -15.51
C LYS A 168 15.92 2.71 -16.91
N THR A 169 14.64 2.35 -16.96
CA THR A 169 13.85 2.37 -18.20
C THR A 169 13.56 3.80 -18.63
N GLN A 170 12.91 3.96 -19.79
CA GLN A 170 12.45 5.27 -20.24
C GLN A 170 11.41 5.89 -19.29
N HIS A 171 10.51 5.09 -18.70
CA HIS A 171 9.50 5.63 -17.77
C HIS A 171 10.17 6.35 -16.60
N LEU A 172 11.15 5.71 -15.96
CA LEU A 172 11.82 6.29 -14.80
C LEU A 172 12.69 7.51 -15.19
N LYS A 173 13.40 7.42 -16.31
CA LYS A 173 14.17 8.57 -16.84
C LYS A 173 13.30 9.78 -17.10
N ILE A 174 12.11 9.58 -17.71
CA ILE A 174 11.18 10.67 -17.99
C ILE A 174 10.63 11.26 -16.68
N LEU A 175 10.28 10.42 -15.70
CA LEU A 175 9.83 10.91 -14.38
C LEU A 175 10.90 11.81 -13.75
N GLU A 176 12.17 11.42 -13.78
CA GLU A 176 13.30 12.22 -13.30
C GLU A 176 13.49 13.51 -14.09
N GLU A 177 13.49 13.44 -15.42
CA GLU A 177 13.60 14.62 -16.30
C GLU A 177 12.47 15.63 -16.08
N LYS A 178 11.29 15.16 -15.63
CA LYS A 178 10.14 16.02 -15.29
C LYS A 178 10.06 16.38 -13.82
N GLU A 179 11.06 16.02 -13.01
CA GLU A 179 11.15 16.24 -11.56
C GLU A 179 9.92 15.66 -10.81
N ILE A 180 9.39 14.54 -11.31
CA ILE A 180 8.28 13.81 -10.67
C ILE A 180 8.86 12.80 -9.70
N ASP A 181 8.68 13.06 -8.41
CA ASP A 181 9.13 12.17 -7.34
C ASP A 181 8.33 10.86 -7.34
N LEU A 182 9.05 9.74 -7.47
CA LEU A 182 8.48 8.40 -7.49
C LEU A 182 7.83 8.01 -6.15
N THR A 183 8.23 8.62 -5.03
CA THR A 183 7.60 8.41 -3.71
C THR A 183 6.16 8.93 -3.69
N ASN A 184 5.88 10.05 -4.37
CA ASN A 184 4.51 10.56 -4.52
C ASN A 184 3.64 9.57 -5.28
N MET A 185 4.17 8.99 -6.36
CA MET A 185 3.46 7.98 -7.13
C MET A 185 3.25 6.70 -6.30
N SER A 186 4.28 6.25 -5.58
CA SER A 186 4.24 5.07 -4.72
C SER A 186 3.18 5.20 -3.61
N SER A 187 3.03 6.39 -3.03
CA SER A 187 1.98 6.67 -2.03
C SER A 187 0.59 6.45 -2.62
N ILE A 188 0.32 6.98 -3.82
CA ILE A 188 -0.98 6.84 -4.49
C ILE A 188 -1.25 5.38 -4.86
N LEU A 189 -0.23 4.66 -5.31
CA LEU A 189 -0.30 3.24 -5.68
C LEU A 189 -0.38 2.28 -4.48
N GLY A 190 -0.33 2.78 -3.24
CA GLY A 190 -0.52 1.95 -2.04
C GLY A 190 -1.77 1.08 -2.15
N GLY A 191 -1.64 -0.24 -1.96
CA GLY A 191 -2.75 -1.18 -2.07
C GLY A 191 -3.22 -1.50 -3.50
N SER A 192 -2.41 -1.29 -4.55
CA SER A 192 -2.78 -1.70 -5.92
C SER A 192 -2.93 -3.21 -6.11
N GLY A 193 -2.41 -4.03 -5.18
CA GLY A 193 -2.51 -5.48 -5.25
C GLY A 193 -1.89 -6.01 -6.54
N THR A 194 -2.52 -7.03 -7.15
CA THR A 194 -1.99 -7.65 -8.38
C THR A 194 -1.99 -6.73 -9.60
N ASN A 195 -2.69 -5.60 -9.56
CA ASN A 195 -2.85 -4.66 -10.67
C ASN A 195 -1.84 -3.50 -10.64
N ILE A 196 -0.83 -3.57 -9.76
CA ILE A 196 0.21 -2.55 -9.54
C ILE A 196 0.84 -2.01 -10.83
N ALA A 197 1.21 -2.87 -11.78
CA ALA A 197 1.85 -2.47 -13.03
C ALA A 197 0.89 -1.68 -13.94
N THR A 198 -0.37 -2.12 -14.01
CA THR A 198 -1.42 -1.41 -14.75
C THR A 198 -1.72 -0.08 -14.08
N ALA A 199 -1.87 -0.05 -12.76
CA ALA A 199 -2.16 1.17 -12.01
C ALA A 199 -1.03 2.21 -12.15
N PHE A 200 0.24 1.77 -12.12
CA PHE A 200 1.39 2.61 -12.44
C PHE A 200 1.26 3.19 -13.85
N LYS A 201 1.00 2.34 -14.85
CA LYS A 201 0.92 2.79 -16.24
C LYS A 201 -0.23 3.76 -16.46
N ASP A 202 -1.42 3.46 -15.94
CA ASP A 202 -2.59 4.34 -16.08
C ASP A 202 -2.34 5.71 -15.43
N LEU A 203 -1.64 5.75 -14.29
CA LEU A 203 -1.28 7.01 -13.62
C LEU A 203 -0.17 7.75 -14.38
N TYR A 204 0.83 7.01 -14.90
CA TYR A 204 1.87 7.56 -15.76
C TYR A 204 1.27 8.20 -17.02
N ASP A 205 0.40 7.49 -17.73
CA ASP A 205 -0.26 7.93 -18.97
C ASP A 205 -1.25 9.10 -18.71
N LEU A 206 -1.75 9.24 -17.47
CA LEU A 206 -2.51 10.42 -17.05
C LEU A 206 -1.63 11.66 -16.89
N TRP A 207 -0.39 11.47 -16.44
CA TRP A 207 0.56 12.54 -16.14
C TRP A 207 1.40 12.94 -17.35
N LEU A 208 1.77 11.96 -18.17
CA LEU A 208 2.71 12.06 -19.28
C LEU A 208 2.09 11.42 -20.54
N ASP A 209 2.27 12.03 -21.70
CA ASP A 209 1.89 11.43 -22.98
C ASP A 209 2.89 10.35 -23.43
N GLU A 210 2.61 9.71 -24.57
CA GLU A 210 3.44 8.63 -25.12
C GLU A 210 4.88 9.09 -25.41
N GLU A 211 5.07 10.38 -25.71
CA GLU A 211 6.38 11.00 -25.91
C GLU A 211 7.05 11.47 -24.60
N GLY A 212 6.39 11.32 -23.45
CA GLY A 212 6.90 11.71 -22.14
C GLY A 212 6.74 13.20 -21.81
N ASN A 213 5.88 13.93 -22.52
CA ASN A 213 5.55 15.30 -22.19
C ASN A 213 4.42 15.35 -21.16
N LYS A 214 4.46 16.36 -20.27
CA LYS A 214 3.37 16.61 -19.33
C LYS A 214 2.05 16.78 -20.09
N THR A 215 1.04 16.01 -19.70
CA THR A 215 -0.33 16.17 -20.20
C THR A 215 -0.93 17.50 -19.72
N GLN A 216 -2.12 17.85 -20.21
CA GLN A 216 -2.85 19.03 -19.73
C GLN A 216 -3.05 19.00 -18.21
N CYS A 217 -3.20 17.80 -17.64
CA CYS A 217 -3.42 17.60 -16.21
C CYS A 217 -2.23 18.15 -15.41
N LEU A 218 -1.01 17.66 -15.66
CA LEU A 218 0.17 18.17 -14.96
C LEU A 218 0.50 19.62 -15.32
N LYS A 219 0.34 20.03 -16.58
CA LYS A 219 0.54 21.43 -17.01
C LYS A 219 -0.33 22.40 -16.21
N THR A 220 -1.57 22.00 -15.92
CA THR A 220 -2.51 22.81 -15.14
C THR A 220 -2.11 22.86 -13.67
N LEU A 221 -1.71 21.73 -13.08
CA LEU A 221 -1.21 21.70 -11.70
C LEU A 221 0.03 22.58 -11.53
N ASP A 222 1.01 22.48 -12.44
CA ASP A 222 2.22 23.32 -12.44
C ASP A 222 1.86 24.82 -12.52
N LYS A 223 1.00 25.18 -13.47
CA LYS A 223 0.58 26.57 -13.71
C LYS A 223 -0.12 27.17 -12.49
N GLU A 224 -0.96 26.38 -11.83
CA GLU A 224 -1.77 26.81 -10.69
C GLU A 224 -1.06 26.56 -9.35
N GLY A 225 0.21 26.12 -9.37
CA GLY A 225 1.04 25.94 -8.18
C GLY A 225 0.61 24.78 -7.26
N VAL A 226 -0.12 23.79 -7.80
CA VAL A 226 -0.57 22.62 -7.06
C VAL A 226 0.50 21.54 -7.10
N SER A 227 1.19 21.32 -5.99
CA SER A 227 2.20 20.27 -5.89
C SER A 227 1.61 18.86 -5.96
N LEU A 228 2.31 17.95 -6.65
CA LEU A 228 2.00 16.51 -6.63
C LEU A 228 2.05 15.91 -5.23
N THR A 229 2.82 16.49 -4.30
CA THR A 229 2.80 16.08 -2.88
C THR A 229 1.44 16.33 -2.23
N ASN A 230 0.75 17.42 -2.58
CA ASN A 230 -0.61 17.66 -2.07
C ASN A 230 -1.59 16.63 -2.63
N MET A 231 -1.45 16.29 -3.91
CA MET A 231 -2.26 15.25 -4.54
C MET A 231 -1.99 13.88 -3.92
N SER A 232 -0.73 13.50 -3.75
CA SER A 232 -0.33 12.20 -3.19
C SER A 232 -0.73 12.05 -1.72
N ASN A 233 -0.69 13.13 -0.94
CA ASN A 233 -1.18 13.12 0.44
C ASN A 233 -2.67 12.79 0.51
N ILE A 234 -3.50 13.37 -0.36
CA ILE A 234 -4.95 13.09 -0.38
C ILE A 234 -5.22 11.69 -0.93
N LEU A 235 -4.56 11.35 -2.03
CA LEU A 235 -4.81 10.14 -2.80
C LEU A 235 -4.01 8.92 -2.33
N GLY A 236 -3.28 9.04 -1.23
CA GLY A 236 -2.52 7.95 -0.63
C GLY A 236 -3.42 6.72 -0.43
N GLY A 237 -2.96 5.56 -0.91
CA GLY A 237 -3.72 4.32 -0.83
C GLY A 237 -4.86 4.15 -1.84
N ALA A 238 -4.94 4.98 -2.89
CA ALA A 238 -5.94 4.80 -3.97
C ALA A 238 -5.72 3.49 -4.76
N GLY A 239 -4.50 2.96 -4.75
CA GLY A 239 -4.16 1.63 -5.22
C GLY A 239 -4.49 1.42 -6.69
N ALA A 240 -5.29 0.39 -6.98
CA ALA A 240 -5.64 0.02 -8.36
C ALA A 240 -6.48 1.11 -9.07
N ASN A 241 -7.08 2.03 -8.31
CA ASN A 241 -7.90 3.12 -8.82
C ASN A 241 -7.14 4.46 -8.83
N ALA A 242 -5.82 4.45 -8.68
CA ALA A 242 -4.95 5.63 -8.62
C ALA A 242 -5.27 6.68 -9.71
N ALA A 243 -5.24 6.29 -10.98
CA ALA A 243 -5.51 7.20 -12.11
C ALA A 243 -6.93 7.77 -12.07
N THR A 244 -7.94 6.93 -11.78
CA THR A 244 -9.34 7.35 -11.67
C THR A 244 -9.53 8.34 -10.52
N ALA A 245 -8.98 8.05 -9.34
CA ALA A 245 -9.08 8.91 -8.17
C ALA A 245 -8.39 10.26 -8.43
N PHE A 246 -7.20 10.24 -9.04
CA PHE A 246 -6.48 11.45 -9.43
C PHE A 246 -7.28 12.28 -10.42
N LYS A 247 -7.77 11.66 -11.50
CA LYS A 247 -8.57 12.31 -12.54
C LYS A 247 -9.84 12.94 -11.97
N ASN A 248 -10.53 12.24 -11.09
CA ASN A 248 -11.75 12.75 -10.45
C ASN A 248 -11.47 13.94 -9.52
N LEU A 249 -10.39 13.88 -8.73
CA LEU A 249 -9.99 15.01 -7.89
C LEU A 249 -9.54 16.21 -8.73
N TYR A 250 -8.78 15.96 -9.79
CA TYR A 250 -8.41 16.99 -10.77
C TYR A 250 -9.65 17.68 -11.33
N TYR A 251 -10.65 16.92 -11.82
CA TYR A 251 -11.86 17.52 -12.40
C TYR A 251 -12.80 18.18 -11.39
N LEU A 252 -12.65 17.89 -10.10
CA LEU A 252 -13.32 18.62 -9.03
C LEU A 252 -12.75 20.03 -8.87
N TRP A 253 -11.44 20.16 -9.04
CA TRP A 253 -10.70 21.41 -8.85
C TRP A 253 -10.59 22.23 -10.13
N PHE A 254 -10.49 21.58 -11.27
CA PHE A 254 -10.30 22.18 -12.59
C PHE A 254 -11.33 21.64 -13.58
N GLY A 255 -11.88 22.48 -14.44
CA GLY A 255 -12.75 22.06 -15.54
C GLY A 255 -11.97 21.31 -16.63
N GLU A 256 -12.68 20.86 -17.66
CA GLU A 256 -12.08 20.17 -18.82
C GLU A 256 -10.99 21.00 -19.52
N GLU A 257 -11.15 22.32 -19.55
CA GLU A 257 -10.19 23.25 -20.14
C GLU A 257 -9.05 23.65 -19.17
N GLY A 258 -9.04 23.10 -17.94
CA GLY A 258 -8.04 23.42 -16.91
C GLY A 258 -8.34 24.70 -16.13
N ASN A 259 -9.51 25.31 -16.29
CA ASN A 259 -9.93 26.47 -15.52
C ASN A 259 -10.37 26.07 -14.09
N LYS A 260 -10.04 26.86 -13.08
CA LYS A 260 -10.52 26.63 -11.70
C LYS A 260 -12.04 26.54 -11.63
N THR A 261 -12.55 25.54 -10.92
CA THR A 261 -13.97 25.41 -10.59
C THR A 261 -14.36 26.41 -9.50
N GLN A 262 -15.66 26.50 -9.18
CA GLN A 262 -16.15 27.30 -8.05
C GLN A 262 -15.46 26.91 -6.73
N TYR A 263 -15.21 25.62 -6.51
CA TYR A 263 -14.58 25.13 -5.29
C TYR A 263 -13.23 25.82 -5.02
N LEU A 264 -12.31 25.80 -5.99
CA LEU A 264 -11.01 26.44 -5.83
C LEU A 264 -11.12 27.97 -5.72
N LYS A 265 -12.00 28.60 -6.51
CA LYS A 265 -12.20 30.05 -6.46
C LYS A 265 -12.66 30.53 -5.08
N THR A 266 -13.57 29.79 -4.45
CA THR A 266 -14.04 30.10 -3.09
C THR A 266 -12.91 29.94 -2.08
N LEU A 267 -12.17 28.82 -2.14
CA LEU A 267 -11.05 28.58 -1.23
C LEU A 267 -9.98 29.68 -1.33
N GLU A 268 -9.61 30.08 -2.54
CA GLU A 268 -8.63 31.14 -2.78
C GLU A 268 -9.11 32.50 -2.27
N LYS A 269 -10.38 32.84 -2.52
CA LYS A 269 -11.00 34.07 -2.01
C LYS A 269 -10.93 34.15 -0.49
N GLU A 270 -11.08 33.02 0.19
CA GLU A 270 -11.05 32.92 1.65
C GLU A 270 -9.66 32.62 2.21
N GLY A 271 -8.62 32.62 1.36
CA GLY A 271 -7.23 32.41 1.79
C GLY A 271 -6.91 30.98 2.24
N ILE A 272 -7.75 30.00 1.91
CA ILE A 272 -7.55 28.59 2.26
C ILE A 272 -6.66 27.93 1.20
N ASN A 273 -5.48 27.48 1.62
CA ASN A 273 -4.52 26.80 0.75
C ASN A 273 -4.80 25.28 0.65
N LEU A 274 -4.61 24.71 -0.54
CA LEU A 274 -4.64 23.27 -0.81
C LEU A 274 -3.67 22.44 0.05
N ALA A 275 -2.57 23.01 0.54
CA ALA A 275 -1.69 22.32 1.49
C ALA A 275 -2.40 22.00 2.83
N ASN A 276 -3.26 22.90 3.31
CA ASN A 276 -4.04 22.64 4.53
C ASN A 276 -5.12 21.59 4.25
N ILE A 277 -5.74 21.66 3.07
CA ILE A 277 -6.73 20.66 2.65
C ILE A 277 -6.08 19.29 2.49
N SER A 278 -4.89 19.20 1.91
CA SER A 278 -4.18 17.93 1.75
C SER A 278 -3.79 17.30 3.09
N SER A 279 -3.48 18.13 4.08
CA SER A 279 -3.26 17.67 5.45
C SER A 279 -4.54 17.15 6.13
N ILE A 280 -5.68 17.82 5.92
CA ILE A 280 -6.97 17.40 6.51
C ILE A 280 -7.49 16.12 5.84
N LEU A 281 -7.38 16.05 4.52
CA LEU A 281 -7.85 14.94 3.70
C LEU A 281 -6.77 13.88 3.49
N HIS A 282 -5.77 13.79 4.37
CA HIS A 282 -4.67 12.85 4.21
C HIS A 282 -5.16 11.40 4.17
N GLY A 283 -4.72 10.64 3.16
CA GLY A 283 -4.94 9.20 3.04
C GLY A 283 -6.39 8.78 2.72
N VAL A 284 -7.24 9.69 2.23
CA VAL A 284 -8.63 9.36 1.87
C VAL A 284 -8.73 8.52 0.58
N GLY A 285 -7.67 8.49 -0.23
CA GLY A 285 -7.53 7.62 -1.39
C GLY A 285 -8.66 7.81 -2.40
N THR A 286 -9.37 6.73 -2.73
CA THR A 286 -10.47 6.75 -3.71
C THR A 286 -11.67 7.60 -3.29
N ASN A 287 -11.79 7.94 -2.01
CA ASN A 287 -12.90 8.75 -1.48
C ASN A 287 -12.61 10.26 -1.52
N ALA A 288 -11.49 10.69 -2.11
CA ALA A 288 -11.05 12.08 -2.14
C ALA A 288 -12.12 13.08 -2.57
N VAL A 289 -12.88 12.79 -3.63
CA VAL A 289 -13.94 13.70 -4.11
C VAL A 289 -15.07 13.84 -3.10
N THR A 290 -15.52 12.73 -2.52
CA THR A 290 -16.60 12.74 -1.51
C THR A 290 -16.13 13.49 -0.27
N ALA A 291 -14.96 13.13 0.27
CA ALA A 291 -14.40 13.76 1.47
C ALA A 291 -14.16 15.27 1.28
N PHE A 292 -13.66 15.67 0.10
CA PHE A 292 -13.51 17.08 -0.22
C PHE A 292 -14.85 17.81 -0.28
N LYS A 293 -15.88 17.24 -0.94
CA LYS A 293 -17.20 17.86 -1.02
C LYS A 293 -17.87 17.98 0.34
N ASP A 294 -17.75 16.97 1.18
CA ASP A 294 -18.29 16.98 2.54
C ASP A 294 -17.61 18.07 3.38
N LEU A 295 -16.27 18.15 3.33
CA LEU A 295 -15.51 19.21 4.01
C LEU A 295 -15.88 20.60 3.48
N TYR A 296 -15.96 20.74 2.15
CA TYR A 296 -16.35 22.00 1.54
C TYR A 296 -17.77 22.40 1.96
N GLY A 297 -18.74 21.48 1.97
CA GLY A 297 -20.12 21.72 2.41
C GLY A 297 -20.25 22.07 3.89
N LEU A 298 -19.29 21.63 4.73
CA LEU A 298 -19.20 22.08 6.11
C LEU A 298 -18.72 23.52 6.21
N TRP A 299 -17.83 23.98 5.31
CA TRP A 299 -17.28 25.34 5.34
C TRP A 299 -18.11 26.35 4.56
N PHE A 300 -18.71 25.93 3.46
CA PHE A 300 -19.41 26.78 2.48
C PHE A 300 -20.77 26.19 2.10
N ASP A 301 -21.76 27.05 1.90
CA ASP A 301 -23.03 26.67 1.27
C ASP A 301 -22.89 26.51 -0.26
N GLU A 302 -23.98 26.14 -0.94
CA GLU A 302 -24.01 25.94 -2.39
C GLU A 302 -23.64 27.21 -3.19
N GLU A 303 -23.86 28.38 -2.60
CA GLU A 303 -23.55 29.69 -3.18
C GLU A 303 -22.08 30.10 -2.92
N GLY A 304 -21.37 29.36 -2.07
CA GLY A 304 -19.99 29.63 -1.67
C GLY A 304 -19.85 30.59 -0.48
N ASN A 305 -20.91 30.85 0.27
CA ASN A 305 -20.84 31.66 1.48
C ASN A 305 -20.40 30.81 2.69
N LYS A 306 -19.64 31.40 3.61
CA LYS A 306 -19.24 30.73 4.86
C LYS A 306 -20.45 30.29 5.67
N THR A 307 -20.48 29.01 6.03
CA THR A 307 -21.45 28.46 6.98
C THR A 307 -21.16 28.95 8.40
N GLN A 308 -22.06 28.63 9.34
CA GLN A 308 -21.83 28.88 10.77
C GLN A 308 -20.59 28.16 11.32
N TYR A 309 -20.20 27.02 10.75
CA TYR A 309 -19.08 26.23 11.24
C TYR A 309 -17.76 26.96 11.00
N LEU A 310 -17.52 27.44 9.78
CA LEU A 310 -16.28 28.16 9.45
C LEU A 310 -16.23 29.52 10.16
N LYS A 311 -17.35 30.26 10.21
CA LYS A 311 -17.43 31.53 10.96
C LYS A 311 -17.06 31.36 12.44
N THR A 312 -17.62 30.34 13.09
CA THR A 312 -17.34 30.08 14.51
C THR A 312 -15.88 29.71 14.73
N LEU A 313 -15.27 28.96 13.80
CA LEU A 313 -13.85 28.59 13.87
C LEU A 313 -12.94 29.83 13.76
N GLU A 314 -13.25 30.75 12.84
CA GLU A 314 -12.50 32.00 12.66
C GLU A 314 -12.65 32.97 13.84
N GLU A 315 -13.81 32.97 14.51
CA GLU A 315 -14.08 33.85 15.66
C GLU A 315 -13.45 33.35 16.98
N LYS A 316 -13.22 32.04 17.11
CA LYS A 316 -12.84 31.39 18.38
C LYS A 316 -11.49 30.66 18.36
N GLY A 317 -10.91 30.43 17.19
CA GLY A 317 -9.57 29.83 17.02
C GLY A 317 -8.48 30.88 17.05
#